data_AF-A0A6A3JS83-F1
#
_entry.id   AF-A0A6A3JS83-F1
#
_cell.length_a   1.000
_cell.length_b   1.000
_cell.length_c   1.000
_cell.angle_alpha   90.00
_cell.angle_beta   90.00
_cell.angle_gamma   90.00
#
_symmetry.space_group_name_H-M   'P 1'
#
loop_
_entity.id
_entity.type
_entity.pdbx_description
1 polymer ?
#
loop_
_entity_poly.entity_id
_entity_poly.type
_entity_poly.pdbx_seq_one_letter_code
_entity_poly.pdbx_strand_id
1 'polypeptide(L)'
;MTGPVRWAWFIYAVFCGSSSVSSNSVSFCASLTSEDVVMIQEVLRTNYPQPALQQNQDRPPEYGYVDIQEGGQISGRNGIRLEITRSLRCRALYYPTTMGDSVEVVVPGYGICTTKIEDGGNTFISDAVCPSLPSGQLKSISSLTLELSTLESEAALARLLSLIGGNLRSVSLECPSQQIDLSLASQSHQVDLCMLATTCPDLEELDLKFYGIRVSAPNEALRRWAIKTISLDSLDDVSAMVTCLTDTTLQMRRTLVRLIVLPWPHPLCPHVKKRLSAFNGEFLPATKEKFPTHSKAAMLSAVRSGWNSNSSRGAVRALGRLDASVLGLIFTFASTPEQRLIRLN
;
A
#
# COMPACT_ATOMS: atom_id res chain seq x y z
N MET A 1 13.27 -8.35 15.50
CA MET A 1 12.68 -9.60 14.95
C MET A 1 12.90 -9.59 13.45
N THR A 2 13.64 -10.57 12.93
CA THR A 2 13.81 -10.83 11.49
C THR A 2 13.05 -12.12 11.14
N GLY A 3 12.56 -12.25 9.90
CA GLY A 3 11.88 -13.46 9.40
C GLY A 3 10.34 -13.44 9.40
N PRO A 4 9.69 -14.60 9.12
CA PRO A 4 8.26 -14.72 8.80
C PRO A 4 7.30 -14.12 9.83
N VAL A 5 7.69 -14.17 11.10
CA VAL A 5 6.90 -13.61 12.20
C VAL A 5 6.71 -12.09 12.04
N ARG A 6 7.70 -11.38 11.51
CA ARG A 6 7.61 -9.92 11.34
C ARG A 6 6.58 -9.56 10.27
N TRP A 7 6.61 -10.26 9.14
CA TRP A 7 5.62 -10.11 8.06
C TRP A 7 4.23 -10.45 8.54
N ALA A 8 4.09 -11.52 9.31
CA ALA A 8 2.80 -11.97 9.81
C ALA A 8 2.13 -10.91 10.71
N TRP A 9 2.88 -10.34 11.66
CA TRP A 9 2.40 -9.24 12.50
C TRP A 9 2.12 -7.96 11.72
N PHE A 10 2.97 -7.63 10.74
CA PHE A 10 2.76 -6.47 9.87
C PHE A 10 1.43 -6.58 9.11
N ILE A 11 1.21 -7.72 8.45
CA ILE A 11 0.00 -7.95 7.68
C ILE A 11 -1.23 -7.96 8.58
N TYR A 12 -1.13 -8.60 9.75
CA TYR A 12 -2.21 -8.59 10.72
C TYR A 12 -2.53 -7.17 11.25
N ALA A 13 -1.52 -6.33 11.47
CA ALA A 13 -1.75 -4.97 11.96
C ALA A 13 -2.36 -4.05 10.90
N VAL A 14 -1.96 -4.23 9.64
CA VAL A 14 -2.32 -3.30 8.55
C VAL A 14 -3.57 -3.74 7.82
N PHE A 15 -3.71 -5.02 7.50
CA PHE A 15 -4.70 -5.53 6.54
C PHE A 15 -5.83 -6.34 7.17
N CYS A 16 -5.76 -6.60 8.47
CA CYS A 16 -6.68 -7.46 9.20
C CYS A 16 -7.55 -6.62 10.15
N GLY A 17 -8.87 -6.88 10.12
CA GLY A 17 -9.96 -5.93 10.38
C GLY A 17 -10.21 -5.47 11.83
N SER A 18 -9.18 -5.11 12.59
CA SER A 18 -9.34 -4.58 13.96
C SER A 18 -8.55 -3.30 14.24
N SER A 19 -7.71 -2.88 13.30
CA SER A 19 -6.88 -1.69 13.46
C SER A 19 -7.69 -0.46 13.05
N SER A 20 -7.94 0.43 14.01
CA SER A 20 -8.45 1.79 13.77
C SER A 20 -7.33 2.72 13.26
N VAL A 21 -6.21 2.16 12.82
CA VAL A 21 -5.04 2.92 12.41
C VAL A 21 -5.38 3.64 11.11
N SER A 22 -5.58 4.95 11.21
CA SER A 22 -5.87 5.85 10.09
C SER A 22 -4.65 6.14 9.20
N SER A 23 -3.60 5.32 9.28
CA SER A 23 -2.35 5.58 8.57
C SER A 23 -2.47 5.15 7.12
N ASN A 24 -2.68 6.11 6.24
CA ASN A 24 -2.72 5.88 4.80
C ASN A 24 -1.35 5.51 4.19
N SER A 25 -0.26 5.62 4.96
CA SER A 25 1.11 5.34 4.54
C SER A 25 1.86 4.52 5.58
N VAL A 26 2.57 3.48 5.14
CA VAL A 26 3.33 2.59 6.01
C VAL A 26 4.70 2.30 5.41
N SER A 27 5.74 2.31 6.26
CA SER A 27 7.10 1.90 5.92
C SER A 27 7.44 0.60 6.65
N PHE A 28 8.04 -0.34 5.93
CA PHE A 28 8.41 -1.65 6.46
C PHE A 28 9.77 -2.11 5.91
N CYS A 29 10.67 -2.48 6.81
CA CYS A 29 12.00 -2.98 6.47
C CYS A 29 12.08 -4.48 6.79
N ALA A 30 12.32 -5.36 5.82
CA ALA A 30 12.48 -6.80 6.06
C ALA A 30 13.06 -7.55 4.87
N SER A 31 13.57 -8.76 5.12
CA SER A 31 13.79 -9.76 4.07
C SER A 31 12.46 -10.29 3.54
N LEU A 32 12.37 -10.61 2.24
CA LEU A 32 11.20 -11.24 1.63
C LEU A 32 11.58 -12.57 0.96
N THR A 33 10.99 -13.65 1.46
CA THR A 33 11.13 -15.02 0.97
C THR A 33 9.79 -15.60 0.54
N SER A 34 9.83 -16.74 -0.15
CA SER A 34 8.65 -17.51 -0.53
C SER A 34 7.88 -18.03 0.71
N GLU A 35 8.59 -18.36 1.79
CA GLU A 35 7.99 -18.77 3.08
C GLU A 35 7.23 -17.62 3.74
N ASP A 36 7.78 -16.40 3.68
CA ASP A 36 7.10 -15.20 4.17
C ASP A 36 5.77 -15.00 3.44
N VAL A 37 5.74 -15.16 2.12
CA VAL A 37 4.51 -15.02 1.31
C VAL A 37 3.45 -16.05 1.71
N VAL A 38 3.84 -17.30 1.98
CA VAL A 38 2.91 -18.33 2.47
C VAL A 38 2.33 -17.94 3.83
N MET A 39 3.18 -17.45 4.74
CA MET A 39 2.75 -16.96 6.05
C MET A 39 1.77 -15.79 5.91
N ILE A 40 2.06 -14.82 5.03
CA ILE A 40 1.20 -13.67 4.76
C ILE A 40 -0.17 -14.11 4.26
N GLN A 41 -0.21 -15.06 3.33
CA GLN A 41 -1.46 -15.59 2.81
C GLN A 41 -2.30 -16.24 3.92
N GLU A 42 -1.67 -17.03 4.80
CA GLU A 42 -2.36 -17.66 5.92
C GLU A 42 -2.84 -16.65 6.96
N VAL A 43 -2.09 -15.57 7.23
CA VAL A 43 -2.52 -14.48 8.11
C VAL A 43 -3.75 -13.78 7.55
N LEU A 44 -3.76 -13.47 6.25
CA LEU A 44 -4.91 -12.86 5.60
C LEU A 44 -6.13 -13.78 5.64
N ARG A 45 -5.93 -15.10 5.47
CA ARG A 45 -7.00 -16.10 5.48
C ARG A 45 -7.59 -16.30 6.88
N THR A 46 -6.73 -16.37 7.89
CA THR A 46 -7.11 -16.68 9.27
C THR A 46 -7.34 -15.44 10.12
N ASN A 47 -7.02 -14.25 9.61
CA ASN A 47 -7.06 -13.00 10.36
C ASN A 47 -6.35 -13.16 11.73
N TYR A 48 -5.19 -13.82 11.77
CA TYR A 48 -4.42 -14.10 12.99
C TYR A 48 -2.92 -14.00 12.71
N PRO A 49 -2.11 -13.36 13.57
CA PRO A 49 -0.71 -13.03 13.29
C PRO A 49 0.26 -14.22 13.33
N GLN A 50 -0.13 -15.35 13.90
CA GLN A 50 0.69 -16.58 13.92
C GLN A 50 -0.19 -17.79 13.59
N PRO A 51 -0.64 -17.93 12.33
CA PRO A 51 -1.51 -19.03 11.94
C PRO A 51 -0.80 -20.38 12.08
N ALA A 52 -1.55 -21.40 12.47
CA ALA A 52 -1.08 -22.77 12.48
C ALA A 52 -0.91 -23.28 11.03
N LEU A 53 0.32 -23.55 10.62
CA LEU A 53 0.66 -23.98 9.26
C LEU A 53 0.42 -25.48 8.99
N GLN A 54 0.09 -26.28 10.01
CA GLN A 54 -0.08 -27.74 9.89
C GLN A 54 -1.56 -28.14 9.96
N GLN A 55 -2.08 -28.70 8.86
CA GLN A 55 -3.48 -29.13 8.71
C GLN A 55 -3.71 -30.63 8.95
N ASN A 56 -2.66 -31.43 9.20
CA ASN A 56 -2.80 -32.86 9.49
C ASN A 56 -3.02 -33.13 10.97
N GLN A 57 -4.15 -32.68 11.51
CA GLN A 57 -4.61 -33.05 12.83
C GLN A 57 -6.08 -33.48 12.76
N ASP A 58 -6.45 -34.55 13.49
CA ASP A 58 -7.83 -35.05 13.58
C ASP A 58 -8.83 -33.98 14.05
N ARG A 59 -8.33 -32.94 14.73
CA ARG A 59 -9.06 -31.71 15.02
C ARG A 59 -8.19 -30.49 14.69
N PRO A 60 -8.51 -29.72 13.63
CA PRO A 60 -7.75 -28.54 13.27
C PRO A 60 -7.94 -27.42 14.30
N PRO A 61 -7.00 -26.48 14.38
CA PRO A 61 -7.14 -25.28 15.21
C PRO A 61 -8.33 -24.43 14.75
N GLU A 62 -9.04 -23.87 15.73
CA GLU A 62 -10.19 -23.00 15.51
C GLU A 62 -9.80 -21.54 15.69
N TYR A 63 -10.23 -20.70 14.76
CA TYR A 63 -10.02 -19.25 14.83
C TYR A 63 -11.34 -18.56 15.14
N GLY A 64 -11.28 -17.49 15.92
CA GLY A 64 -12.50 -16.83 16.38
C GLY A 64 -12.23 -15.56 17.16
N TYR A 65 -13.13 -15.27 18.07
CA TYR A 65 -13.02 -14.16 19.01
C TYR A 65 -13.32 -14.61 20.42
N VAL A 66 -12.75 -13.91 21.39
CA VAL A 66 -13.10 -14.04 22.81
C VAL A 66 -13.51 -12.67 23.31
N ASP A 67 -14.70 -12.58 23.90
CA ASP A 67 -15.15 -11.40 24.61
C ASP A 67 -14.68 -11.53 26.07
N ILE A 68 -13.60 -10.82 26.41
CA ILE A 68 -13.01 -10.82 27.76
C ILE A 68 -13.70 -9.72 28.56
N GLN A 69 -14.26 -10.07 29.72
CA GLN A 69 -14.94 -9.10 30.59
C GLN A 69 -13.94 -8.26 31.41
N GLU A 70 -14.41 -7.11 31.89
CA GLU A 70 -13.71 -6.33 32.91
C GLU A 70 -13.38 -7.19 34.15
N GLY A 71 -12.15 -7.06 34.66
CA GLY A 71 -11.58 -7.91 35.70
C GLY A 71 -10.99 -9.24 35.18
N GLY A 72 -11.16 -9.54 33.90
CA GLY A 72 -10.63 -10.75 33.27
C GLY A 72 -9.11 -10.82 33.30
N GLN A 73 -8.57 -11.98 33.65
CA GLN A 73 -7.12 -12.21 33.73
C GLN A 73 -6.59 -12.80 32.41
N ILE A 74 -5.47 -12.25 31.93
CA ILE A 74 -4.72 -12.78 30.80
C ILE A 74 -3.26 -12.99 31.21
N SER A 75 -2.64 -14.02 30.63
CA SER A 75 -1.23 -14.34 30.86
C SER A 75 -0.43 -14.12 29.58
N GLY A 76 0.54 -13.22 29.61
CA GLY A 76 1.47 -13.02 28.52
C GLY A 76 2.51 -14.14 28.46
N ARG A 77 3.19 -14.27 27.31
CA ARG A 77 4.20 -15.31 27.05
C ARG A 77 5.38 -15.32 28.06
N ASN A 78 5.61 -14.21 28.76
CA ASN A 78 6.66 -14.07 29.78
C ASN A 78 6.17 -14.35 31.22
N GLY A 79 4.97 -14.90 31.39
CA GLY A 79 4.36 -15.12 32.71
C GLY A 79 3.79 -13.86 33.36
N ILE A 80 3.83 -12.72 32.66
CA ILE A 80 3.18 -11.48 33.09
C ILE A 80 1.67 -11.71 33.13
N ARG A 81 1.06 -11.47 34.29
CA ARG A 81 -0.40 -11.45 34.43
C ARG A 81 -0.90 -10.03 34.22
N LEU A 82 -1.89 -9.87 33.36
CA LEU A 82 -2.55 -8.59 33.12
C LEU A 82 -4.03 -8.76 33.43
N GLU A 83 -4.60 -7.71 33.99
CA GLU A 83 -6.02 -7.61 34.25
C GLU A 83 -6.64 -6.64 33.27
N ILE A 84 -7.71 -7.08 32.62
CA ILE A 84 -8.47 -6.28 31.67
C ILE A 84 -9.34 -5.30 32.44
N THR A 85 -9.04 -4.01 32.35
CA THR A 85 -9.78 -2.95 33.07
C THR A 85 -11.08 -2.52 32.38
N ARG A 86 -11.32 -3.00 31.16
CA ARG A 86 -12.54 -2.74 30.37
C ARG A 86 -12.79 -3.90 29.44
N SER A 87 -14.03 -4.35 29.30
CA SER A 87 -14.35 -5.47 28.42
C SER A 87 -13.78 -5.26 27.01
N LEU A 88 -13.13 -6.30 26.48
CA LEU A 88 -12.38 -6.27 25.23
C LEU A 88 -12.68 -7.52 24.41
N ARG A 89 -13.01 -7.33 23.13
CA ARG A 89 -13.09 -8.41 22.17
C ARG A 89 -11.73 -8.63 21.52
N CYS A 90 -11.14 -9.79 21.74
CA CYS A 90 -9.85 -10.16 21.18
C CYS A 90 -10.01 -11.18 20.06
N ARG A 91 -9.17 -11.06 19.02
CA ARG A 91 -8.99 -12.14 18.05
C ARG A 91 -8.38 -13.34 18.76
N ALA A 92 -8.85 -14.55 18.47
CA ALA A 92 -8.48 -15.74 19.22
C ALA A 92 -8.13 -16.94 18.33
N LEU A 93 -7.29 -17.81 18.90
CA LEU A 93 -6.89 -19.10 18.36
C LEU A 93 -7.03 -20.16 19.45
N TYR A 94 -7.84 -21.19 19.17
CA TYR A 94 -8.11 -22.28 20.07
C TYR A 94 -7.60 -23.60 19.49
N TYR A 95 -6.88 -24.37 20.31
CA TYR A 95 -6.45 -25.73 19.97
C TYR A 95 -7.21 -26.73 20.86
N PRO A 96 -8.28 -27.37 20.34
CA PRO A 96 -9.16 -28.22 21.13
C PRO A 96 -8.46 -29.40 21.83
N THR A 97 -7.33 -29.85 21.28
CA THR A 97 -6.60 -31.03 21.77
C THR A 97 -5.56 -30.70 22.83
N THR A 98 -4.99 -29.50 22.83
CA THR A 98 -3.82 -29.15 23.66
C THR A 98 -4.09 -28.10 24.71
N MET A 99 -5.10 -27.24 24.50
CA MET A 99 -5.31 -26.09 25.39
C MET A 99 -6.38 -26.29 26.45
N GLY A 100 -7.16 -27.39 26.41
CA GLY A 100 -8.24 -27.62 27.38
C GLY A 100 -9.20 -26.43 27.41
N ASP A 101 -9.30 -25.76 28.56
CA ASP A 101 -10.14 -24.57 28.76
C ASP A 101 -9.38 -23.26 28.52
N SER A 102 -8.21 -23.29 27.88
CA SER A 102 -7.42 -22.09 27.58
C SER A 102 -7.49 -21.72 26.11
N VAL A 103 -7.29 -20.45 25.81
CA VAL A 103 -7.32 -19.92 24.43
C VAL A 103 -6.27 -18.84 24.27
N GLU A 104 -5.61 -18.83 23.11
CA GLU A 104 -4.72 -17.75 22.73
C GLU A 104 -5.51 -16.57 22.19
N VAL A 105 -5.17 -15.38 22.66
CA VAL A 105 -5.82 -14.12 22.28
C VAL A 105 -4.79 -13.08 21.89
N VAL A 106 -5.08 -12.33 20.83
CA VAL A 106 -4.24 -11.19 20.41
C VAL A 106 -4.66 -9.95 21.18
N VAL A 107 -3.76 -9.48 22.05
CA VAL A 107 -3.97 -8.32 22.90
C VAL A 107 -3.16 -7.14 22.37
N PRO A 108 -3.79 -6.02 21.99
CA PRO A 108 -3.08 -4.83 21.52
C PRO A 108 -2.01 -4.38 22.51
N GLY A 109 -0.79 -4.12 22.02
CA GLY A 109 0.35 -3.69 22.85
C GLY A 109 1.07 -4.82 23.61
N TYR A 110 0.44 -5.99 23.77
CA TYR A 110 1.01 -7.13 24.52
C TYR A 110 1.26 -8.37 23.67
N GLY A 111 0.70 -8.42 22.45
CA GLY A 111 0.88 -9.54 21.52
C GLY A 111 -0.04 -10.72 21.87
N ILE A 112 0.43 -11.95 21.63
CA ILE A 112 -0.35 -13.16 21.92
C ILE A 112 -0.25 -13.46 23.43
N CYS A 113 -1.41 -13.51 24.08
CA CYS A 113 -1.60 -13.88 25.48
C CYS A 113 -2.52 -15.10 25.57
N THR A 114 -2.59 -15.73 26.74
CA THR A 114 -3.50 -16.84 27.01
C THR A 114 -4.51 -16.43 28.05
N THR A 115 -5.78 -16.82 27.87
CA THR A 115 -6.84 -16.66 28.86
C THR A 115 -7.63 -17.95 28.99
N LYS A 116 -8.41 -18.07 30.08
CA LYS A 116 -9.31 -19.21 30.29
C LYS A 116 -10.69 -18.91 29.73
N ILE A 117 -11.30 -19.92 29.14
CA ILE A 117 -12.71 -19.99 28.78
C ILE A 117 -13.42 -20.53 30.02
N GLU A 118 -14.36 -19.76 30.57
CA GLU A 118 -15.09 -20.12 31.78
C GLU A 118 -16.60 -19.96 31.52
N ASP A 119 -17.40 -20.89 32.04
CA ASP A 119 -18.86 -20.82 31.95
C ASP A 119 -19.37 -19.53 32.62
N GLY A 120 -19.91 -18.60 31.82
CA GLY A 120 -20.45 -17.32 32.27
C GLY A 120 -19.48 -16.14 32.30
N GLY A 121 -18.23 -16.32 31.86
CA GLY A 121 -17.22 -15.26 31.75
C GLY A 121 -16.76 -15.03 30.32
N ASN A 122 -15.61 -15.61 29.97
CA ASN A 122 -15.00 -15.48 28.65
C ASN A 122 -15.53 -16.57 27.72
N THR A 123 -16.29 -16.19 26.69
CA THR A 123 -16.86 -17.15 25.72
C THR A 123 -16.07 -17.11 24.41
N PHE A 124 -15.62 -18.26 23.92
CA PHE A 124 -15.03 -18.37 22.58
C PHE A 124 -16.12 -18.44 21.53
N ILE A 125 -16.02 -17.57 20.53
CA ILE A 125 -16.92 -17.47 19.39
C ILE A 125 -16.11 -17.83 18.15
N SER A 126 -16.28 -19.06 17.66
CA SER A 126 -15.62 -19.54 16.43
C SER A 126 -16.09 -18.72 15.23
N ASP A 127 -15.20 -18.49 14.27
CA ASP A 127 -15.58 -17.86 13.02
C ASP A 127 -16.61 -18.70 12.28
N ALA A 128 -17.59 -18.06 11.66
CA ALA A 128 -18.36 -18.73 10.63
C ALA A 128 -17.38 -19.15 9.51
N VAL A 129 -17.47 -20.40 9.04
CA VAL A 129 -16.62 -20.91 7.95
C VAL A 129 -16.80 -20.01 6.73
N CYS A 130 -15.88 -19.07 6.55
CA CYS A 130 -15.85 -18.19 5.39
C CYS A 130 -14.71 -18.68 4.50
N PRO A 131 -14.99 -19.41 3.41
CA PRO A 131 -13.96 -20.04 2.59
C PRO A 131 -13.16 -19.04 1.75
N SER A 132 -13.55 -17.76 1.71
CA SER A 132 -12.90 -16.73 0.91
C SER A 132 -12.30 -15.63 1.77
N LEU A 133 -11.05 -15.28 1.48
CA LEU A 133 -10.44 -14.00 1.86
C LEU A 133 -11.43 -12.88 1.54
N PRO A 134 -11.89 -12.08 2.53
CA PRO A 134 -12.78 -10.96 2.25
C PRO A 134 -12.02 -9.91 1.42
N SER A 135 -12.21 -9.97 0.10
CA SER A 135 -11.62 -9.07 -0.90
C SER A 135 -11.90 -7.58 -0.64
N GLY A 136 -12.85 -7.26 0.25
CA GLY A 136 -13.22 -5.91 0.64
C GLY A 136 -12.49 -5.34 1.87
N GLN A 137 -11.72 -6.13 2.64
CA GLN A 137 -11.11 -5.68 3.92
C GLN A 137 -9.71 -5.08 3.78
N LEU A 138 -9.02 -5.24 2.65
CA LEU A 138 -7.64 -4.76 2.43
C LEU A 138 -7.53 -3.24 2.20
N LYS A 139 -8.53 -2.44 2.61
CA LYS A 139 -8.65 -1.01 2.30
C LYS A 139 -7.95 -0.09 3.31
N SER A 140 -6.86 -0.55 3.92
CA SER A 140 -6.23 0.20 5.02
C SER A 140 -5.22 1.23 4.56
N ILE A 141 -4.41 0.91 3.53
CA ILE A 141 -3.30 1.77 3.10
C ILE A 141 -3.38 2.14 1.63
N SER A 142 -2.95 3.35 1.32
CA SER A 142 -2.78 3.83 -0.05
C SER A 142 -1.31 3.99 -0.44
N SER A 143 -0.39 3.94 0.53
CA SER A 143 1.05 4.16 0.31
C SER A 143 1.86 3.13 1.10
N LEU A 144 2.81 2.48 0.44
CA LEU A 144 3.66 1.44 1.01
C LEU A 144 5.13 1.68 0.63
N THR A 145 6.00 1.82 1.63
CA THR A 145 7.45 1.80 1.46
C THR A 145 7.98 0.46 1.97
N LEU A 146 8.64 -0.30 1.09
CA LEU A 146 9.31 -1.55 1.43
C LEU A 146 10.82 -1.37 1.30
N GLU A 147 11.52 -1.43 2.42
CA GLU A 147 12.96 -1.52 2.48
C GLU A 147 13.36 -3.00 2.58
N LEU A 148 13.71 -3.60 1.45
CA LEU A 148 13.96 -5.03 1.36
C LEU A 148 15.45 -5.31 1.52
N SER A 149 15.85 -5.76 2.72
CA SER A 149 17.24 -6.13 2.99
C SER A 149 17.72 -7.31 2.15
N THR A 150 16.83 -8.26 1.88
CA THR A 150 17.09 -9.35 0.93
C THR A 150 15.80 -9.70 0.21
N LEU A 151 15.85 -9.82 -1.12
CA LEU A 151 14.73 -10.29 -1.93
C LEU A 151 15.11 -11.64 -2.56
N GLU A 152 14.42 -12.71 -2.15
CA GLU A 152 14.68 -14.06 -2.67
C GLU A 152 14.42 -14.14 -4.18
N SER A 153 13.29 -13.61 -4.63
CA SER A 153 12.92 -13.58 -6.04
C SER A 153 11.88 -12.50 -6.34
N GLU A 154 11.85 -12.05 -7.59
CA GLU A 154 10.79 -11.19 -8.10
C GLU A 154 9.40 -11.85 -8.01
N ALA A 155 9.34 -13.18 -8.13
CA ALA A 155 8.10 -13.93 -7.96
C ALA A 155 7.53 -13.79 -6.54
N ALA A 156 8.38 -13.77 -5.51
CA ALA A 156 7.94 -13.52 -4.14
C ALA A 156 7.37 -12.10 -3.99
N LEU A 157 8.02 -11.09 -4.55
CA LEU A 157 7.51 -9.71 -4.59
C LEU A 157 6.16 -9.63 -5.34
N ALA A 158 6.05 -10.28 -6.49
CA ALA A 158 4.82 -10.28 -7.28
C ALA A 158 3.66 -10.93 -6.51
N ARG A 159 3.92 -12.04 -5.81
CA ARG A 159 2.91 -12.69 -4.97
C ARG A 159 2.55 -11.85 -3.74
N LEU A 160 3.51 -11.15 -3.13
CA LEU A 160 3.19 -10.20 -2.06
C LEU A 160 2.26 -9.10 -2.57
N LEU A 161 2.64 -8.44 -3.66
CA LEU A 161 1.85 -7.34 -4.23
C LEU A 161 0.50 -7.81 -4.79
N SER A 162 0.36 -9.05 -5.26
CA SER A 162 -0.97 -9.55 -5.64
C SER A 162 -1.91 -9.71 -4.44
N LEU A 163 -1.36 -9.94 -3.24
CA LEU A 163 -2.13 -10.05 -2.00
C LEU A 163 -2.53 -8.68 -1.42
N ILE A 164 -1.69 -7.65 -1.56
CA ILE A 164 -1.90 -6.35 -0.87
C ILE A 164 -1.93 -5.12 -1.78
N GLY A 165 -1.62 -5.26 -3.06
CA GLY A 165 -1.35 -4.16 -3.99
C GLY A 165 -2.58 -3.52 -4.63
N GLY A 166 -3.73 -4.18 -4.57
CA GLY A 166 -4.93 -3.78 -5.34
C GLY A 166 -5.44 -2.35 -5.07
N ASN A 167 -5.19 -1.79 -3.87
CA ASN A 167 -5.62 -0.43 -3.50
C ASN A 167 -4.46 0.57 -3.36
N LEU A 168 -3.22 0.15 -3.62
CA LEU A 168 -2.06 1.01 -3.45
C LEU A 168 -2.03 2.09 -4.53
N ARG A 169 -1.82 3.34 -4.09
CA ARG A 169 -1.61 4.54 -4.93
C ARG A 169 -0.13 4.92 -5.01
N SER A 170 0.65 4.59 -3.99
CA SER A 170 2.09 4.84 -3.94
C SER A 170 2.84 3.62 -3.44
N VAL A 171 3.91 3.24 -4.14
CA VAL A 171 4.82 2.16 -3.76
C VAL A 171 6.25 2.67 -3.88
N SER A 172 7.01 2.53 -2.80
CA SER A 172 8.45 2.77 -2.78
C SER A 172 9.17 1.47 -2.46
N LEU A 173 10.10 1.05 -3.30
CA LEU A 173 10.95 -0.12 -3.10
C LEU A 173 12.40 0.35 -2.94
N GLU A 174 13.01 -0.01 -1.81
CA GLU A 174 14.36 0.39 -1.46
C GLU A 174 15.19 -0.84 -1.09
N CYS A 175 16.40 -0.95 -1.64
CA CYS A 175 17.40 -1.93 -1.19
C CYS A 175 18.46 -1.20 -0.34
N PRO A 176 18.76 -1.63 0.90
CA PRO A 176 19.72 -0.94 1.74
C PRO A 176 21.13 -0.98 1.15
N SER A 177 21.73 0.19 1.00
CA SER A 177 22.98 0.43 0.26
C SER A 177 24.24 -0.23 0.85
N GLN A 178 24.16 -0.84 2.04
CA GLN A 178 25.33 -1.38 2.76
C GLN A 178 25.78 -2.77 2.28
N GLN A 179 25.05 -3.40 1.36
CA GLN A 179 25.25 -4.82 1.01
C GLN A 179 25.73 -5.07 -0.42
N ILE A 180 26.09 -4.03 -1.17
CA ILE A 180 26.26 -4.14 -2.62
C ILE A 180 27.69 -3.79 -3.06
N ASP A 181 28.33 -4.73 -3.74
CA ASP A 181 29.38 -4.45 -4.72
C ASP A 181 28.73 -3.74 -5.92
N LEU A 182 28.89 -2.42 -5.97
CA LEU A 182 28.11 -1.45 -6.75
C LEU A 182 28.16 -1.63 -8.27
N SER A 183 28.97 -2.55 -8.77
CA SER A 183 29.15 -2.81 -10.21
C SER A 183 28.25 -3.94 -10.76
N LEU A 184 27.71 -4.81 -9.90
CA LEU A 184 26.95 -6.01 -10.31
C LEU A 184 25.45 -5.98 -9.93
N ALA A 185 25.02 -5.13 -8.99
CA ALA A 185 23.66 -5.18 -8.45
C ALA A 185 22.58 -4.51 -9.30
N SER A 186 22.92 -3.50 -10.13
CA SER A 186 21.95 -2.88 -11.06
C SER A 186 21.36 -3.92 -12.04
N GLN A 187 22.09 -5.01 -12.28
CA GLN A 187 21.63 -6.14 -13.09
C GLN A 187 20.89 -7.22 -12.27
N SER A 188 21.11 -7.34 -10.96
CA SER A 188 20.57 -8.45 -10.16
C SER A 188 19.14 -8.22 -9.65
N HIS A 189 18.71 -6.97 -9.50
CA HIS A 189 17.38 -6.65 -8.98
C HIS A 189 16.61 -5.76 -9.95
N GLN A 190 16.05 -6.39 -10.98
CA GLN A 190 15.12 -5.73 -11.90
C GLN A 190 13.67 -5.96 -11.47
N VAL A 191 12.85 -4.92 -11.60
CA VAL A 191 11.41 -4.97 -11.39
C VAL A 191 10.72 -4.82 -12.74
N ASP A 192 9.83 -5.76 -13.04
CA ASP A 192 9.01 -5.70 -14.25
C ASP A 192 7.80 -4.78 -14.08
N LEU A 193 7.68 -3.76 -14.93
CA LEU A 193 6.52 -2.87 -14.94
C LEU A 193 5.23 -3.61 -15.32
N CYS A 194 5.31 -4.69 -16.13
CA CYS A 194 4.14 -5.49 -16.48
C CYS A 194 3.57 -6.20 -15.24
N MET A 195 4.45 -6.69 -14.36
CA MET A 195 4.08 -7.29 -13.07
C MET A 195 3.47 -6.27 -12.13
N LEU A 196 4.09 -5.08 -11.98
CA LEU A 196 3.56 -4.01 -11.13
C LEU A 196 2.19 -3.51 -11.63
N ALA A 197 2.02 -3.33 -12.93
CA ALA A 197 0.74 -2.92 -13.50
C ALA A 197 -0.38 -3.95 -13.24
N THR A 198 -0.02 -5.24 -13.15
CA THR A 198 -0.97 -6.34 -12.88
C THR A 198 -1.35 -6.42 -11.41
N THR A 199 -0.37 -6.25 -10.52
CA THR A 199 -0.56 -6.40 -9.06
C THR A 199 -1.05 -5.12 -8.38
N CYS A 200 -0.64 -3.96 -8.91
CA CYS A 200 -0.99 -2.62 -8.46
C CYS A 200 -1.56 -1.78 -9.62
N PRO A 201 -2.73 -2.14 -10.16
CA PRO A 201 -3.32 -1.48 -11.34
C PRO A 201 -3.66 0.00 -11.10
N ASP A 202 -3.84 0.34 -9.83
CA ASP A 202 -4.35 1.61 -9.33
C ASP A 202 -3.23 2.58 -8.89
N LEU A 203 -1.96 2.18 -9.12
CA LEU A 203 -0.78 2.91 -8.70
C LEU A 203 -0.61 4.24 -9.46
N GLU A 204 -0.43 5.32 -8.71
CA GLU A 204 -0.17 6.67 -9.24
C GLU A 204 1.31 7.05 -9.12
N GLU A 205 2.00 6.54 -8.10
CA GLU A 205 3.39 6.88 -7.78
C GLU A 205 4.22 5.61 -7.55
N LEU A 206 5.38 5.56 -8.20
CA LEU A 206 6.38 4.51 -8.02
C LEU A 206 7.74 5.15 -7.73
N ASP A 207 8.38 4.72 -6.66
CA ASP A 207 9.75 5.09 -6.31
C ASP A 207 10.61 3.83 -6.19
N LEU A 208 11.70 3.78 -6.94
CA LEU A 208 12.60 2.64 -7.00
C LEU A 208 14.01 3.14 -6.67
N LYS A 209 14.58 2.65 -5.57
CA LYS A 209 15.96 2.92 -5.18
C LYS A 209 16.77 1.64 -5.26
N PHE A 210 17.80 1.65 -6.12
CA PHE A 210 18.65 0.49 -6.39
C PHE A 210 17.93 -0.70 -7.07
N TYR A 211 16.79 -0.45 -7.72
CA TYR A 211 16.02 -1.44 -8.48
C TYR A 211 15.95 -1.06 -9.96
N GLY A 212 16.55 -1.88 -10.83
CA GLY A 212 16.45 -1.72 -12.28
C GLY A 212 15.02 -1.89 -12.76
N ILE A 213 14.71 -1.36 -13.95
CA ILE A 213 13.41 -1.57 -14.59
C ILE A 213 13.58 -2.46 -15.81
N ARG A 214 12.63 -3.38 -15.97
CA ARG A 214 12.38 -4.06 -17.23
C ARG A 214 10.91 -3.99 -17.61
N VAL A 215 10.64 -4.26 -18.87
CA VAL A 215 9.29 -4.40 -19.39
C VAL A 215 9.24 -5.74 -20.10
N SER A 216 8.51 -6.70 -19.54
CA SER A 216 8.29 -7.99 -20.19
C SER A 216 7.39 -7.85 -21.42
N ALA A 217 6.89 -8.98 -21.95
CA ALA A 217 5.91 -8.98 -23.03
C ALA A 217 4.74 -8.02 -22.73
N PRO A 218 4.23 -7.28 -23.74
CA PRO A 218 3.16 -6.31 -23.55
C PRO A 218 1.91 -6.98 -22.98
N ASN A 219 1.38 -6.46 -21.87
CA ASN A 219 0.13 -6.92 -21.29
C ASN A 219 -0.93 -5.81 -21.27
N GLU A 220 -2.20 -6.20 -21.21
CA GLU A 220 -3.32 -5.25 -21.14
C GLU A 220 -3.28 -4.38 -19.87
N ALA A 221 -2.70 -4.89 -18.79
CA ALA A 221 -2.55 -4.16 -17.53
C ALA A 221 -1.65 -2.93 -17.72
N LEU A 222 -0.45 -3.09 -18.30
CA LEU A 222 0.49 -1.99 -18.59
C LEU A 222 -0.12 -0.97 -19.55
N ARG A 223 -0.88 -1.43 -20.55
CA ARG A 223 -1.58 -0.55 -21.50
C ARG A 223 -2.57 0.39 -20.81
N ARG A 224 -3.22 -0.05 -19.73
CA ARG A 224 -4.21 0.72 -18.97
C ARG A 224 -3.62 1.42 -17.75
N TRP A 225 -2.35 1.16 -17.44
CA TRP A 225 -1.73 1.64 -16.22
C TRP A 225 -1.54 3.15 -16.25
N ALA A 226 -2.30 3.84 -15.40
CA ALA A 226 -2.43 5.30 -15.38
C ALA A 226 -1.46 5.97 -14.40
N ILE A 227 -0.24 5.44 -14.31
CA ILE A 227 0.81 5.96 -13.42
C ILE A 227 1.15 7.42 -13.77
N LYS A 228 1.41 8.25 -12.74
CA LYS A 228 1.64 9.69 -12.86
C LYS A 228 3.07 10.09 -12.51
N THR A 229 3.67 9.42 -11.53
CA THR A 229 5.03 9.71 -11.07
C THR A 229 5.85 8.44 -11.02
N ILE A 230 7.04 8.49 -11.61
CA ILE A 230 8.08 7.47 -11.45
C ILE A 230 9.37 8.17 -11.00
N SER A 231 9.97 7.66 -9.93
CA SER A 231 11.25 8.10 -9.38
C SER A 231 12.21 6.92 -9.39
N LEU A 232 13.37 7.12 -10.01
CA LEU A 232 14.40 6.11 -10.21
C LEU A 232 15.70 6.63 -9.62
N ASP A 233 16.11 6.04 -8.51
CA ASP A 233 17.36 6.37 -7.84
C ASP A 233 18.37 5.24 -8.00
N SER A 234 19.60 5.63 -8.29
CA SER A 234 20.76 4.76 -8.37
C SER A 234 20.66 3.73 -9.49
N LEU A 235 20.19 4.18 -10.66
CA LEU A 235 20.08 3.39 -11.89
C LEU A 235 20.87 4.00 -13.06
N ASP A 236 21.58 3.15 -13.78
CA ASP A 236 22.36 3.47 -14.97
C ASP A 236 21.64 3.13 -16.28
N ASP A 237 20.75 2.12 -16.27
CA ASP A 237 19.89 1.77 -17.40
C ASP A 237 18.41 2.11 -17.14
N VAL A 238 17.88 3.01 -17.97
CA VAL A 238 16.46 3.40 -18.01
C VAL A 238 15.88 3.30 -19.43
N SER A 239 16.49 2.45 -20.27
CA SER A 239 16.05 2.21 -21.65
C SER A 239 14.59 1.75 -21.75
N ALA A 240 14.13 0.95 -20.78
CA ALA A 240 12.74 0.55 -20.62
C ALA A 240 11.77 1.74 -20.58
N MET A 241 12.11 2.80 -19.85
CA MET A 241 11.30 4.01 -19.77
C MET A 241 11.21 4.74 -21.11
N VAL A 242 12.31 4.76 -21.86
CA VAL A 242 12.32 5.33 -23.21
C VAL A 242 11.38 4.57 -24.14
N THR A 243 11.41 3.23 -24.08
CA THR A 243 10.50 2.39 -24.87
C THR A 243 9.05 2.66 -24.51
N CYS A 244 8.72 2.70 -23.22
CA CYS A 244 7.37 3.00 -22.74
C CYS A 244 6.86 4.38 -23.15
N LEU A 245 7.72 5.41 -23.12
CA LEU A 245 7.36 6.77 -23.54
C LEU A 245 7.36 6.96 -25.07
N THR A 246 7.97 6.06 -25.82
CA THR A 246 7.87 6.06 -27.28
C THR A 246 6.57 5.39 -27.73
N ASP A 247 6.07 4.41 -26.99
CA ASP A 247 4.85 3.68 -27.31
C ASP A 247 3.59 4.51 -26.99
N THR A 248 2.87 4.90 -28.05
CA THR A 248 1.64 5.70 -27.96
C THR A 248 0.40 4.90 -27.55
N THR A 249 0.50 3.57 -27.52
CA THR A 249 -0.57 2.65 -27.08
C THR A 249 -0.65 2.53 -25.57
N LEU A 250 0.42 2.87 -24.85
CA LEU A 250 0.45 2.82 -23.39
C LEU A 250 -0.20 4.05 -22.77
N GLN A 251 -1.10 3.85 -21.80
CA GLN A 251 -1.74 4.95 -21.08
C GLN A 251 -0.71 5.83 -20.33
N MET A 252 0.37 5.24 -19.82
CA MET A 252 1.45 6.01 -19.17
C MET A 252 2.08 7.08 -20.07
N ARG A 253 2.05 6.92 -21.40
CA ARG A 253 2.49 7.97 -22.34
C ARG A 253 1.62 9.21 -22.28
N ARG A 254 0.39 9.10 -21.77
CA ARG A 254 -0.57 10.19 -21.64
C ARG A 254 -0.75 10.64 -20.19
N THR A 255 -0.34 9.83 -19.21
CA THR A 255 -0.56 10.10 -17.78
C THR A 255 0.70 10.31 -16.97
N LEU A 256 1.88 9.85 -17.43
CA LEU A 256 3.13 10.04 -16.70
C LEU A 256 3.58 11.50 -16.79
N VAL A 257 3.31 12.23 -15.72
CA VAL A 257 3.56 13.66 -15.55
C VAL A 257 4.99 13.88 -15.07
N ARG A 258 5.51 13.04 -14.17
CA ARG A 258 6.82 13.26 -13.57
C ARG A 258 7.68 12.01 -13.67
N LEU A 259 8.83 12.15 -14.31
CA LEU A 259 9.90 11.15 -14.28
C LEU A 259 11.15 11.79 -13.68
N ILE A 260 11.65 11.21 -12.60
CA ILE A 260 12.90 11.61 -11.96
C ILE A 260 13.87 10.45 -12.12
N VAL A 261 15.05 10.74 -12.66
CA VAL A 261 16.15 9.78 -12.73
C VAL A 261 17.36 10.39 -12.07
N LEU A 262 17.82 9.76 -11.00
CA LEU A 262 19.02 10.10 -10.24
C LEU A 262 20.04 8.97 -10.47
N PRO A 263 20.84 9.05 -11.54
CA PRO A 263 21.77 8.00 -11.87
C PRO A 263 22.93 7.97 -10.88
N TRP A 264 23.23 6.79 -10.36
CA TRP A 264 24.37 6.52 -9.50
C TRP A 264 24.79 5.05 -9.65
N PRO A 265 26.09 4.71 -9.67
CA PRO A 265 27.26 5.60 -9.60
C PRO A 265 27.68 6.19 -10.95
N HIS A 266 27.11 5.72 -12.05
CA HIS A 266 27.51 6.11 -13.41
C HIS A 266 26.49 7.05 -14.05
N PRO A 267 26.93 8.04 -14.85
CA PRO A 267 26.02 8.90 -15.58
C PRO A 267 25.24 8.11 -16.63
N LEU A 268 24.00 8.53 -16.89
CA LEU A 268 23.18 7.94 -17.96
C LEU A 268 23.87 8.04 -19.32
N CYS A 269 23.68 7.01 -20.14
CA CYS A 269 24.06 7.04 -21.56
C CYS A 269 23.53 8.32 -22.24
N PRO A 270 24.38 9.11 -22.92
CA PRO A 270 23.98 10.37 -23.55
C PRO A 270 22.81 10.23 -24.53
N HIS A 271 22.73 9.10 -25.23
CA HIS A 271 21.64 8.81 -26.16
C HIS A 271 20.30 8.62 -25.42
N VAL A 272 20.31 7.90 -24.29
CA VAL A 272 19.13 7.71 -23.43
C VAL A 272 18.71 9.05 -22.82
N LYS A 273 19.67 9.82 -22.29
CA LYS A 273 19.43 11.16 -21.74
C LYS A 273 18.77 12.07 -22.78
N LYS A 274 19.30 12.12 -24.01
CA LYS A 274 18.74 12.92 -25.11
C LYS A 274 17.31 12.50 -25.45
N ARG A 275 17.03 11.19 -25.53
CA ARG A 275 15.69 10.68 -25.84
C ARG A 275 14.69 10.98 -24.74
N LEU A 276 15.05 10.81 -23.47
CA LEU A 276 14.17 11.17 -22.35
C LEU A 276 13.89 12.67 -22.29
N SER A 277 14.92 13.51 -22.48
CA SER A 277 14.75 14.96 -22.50
C SER A 277 13.84 15.46 -23.61
N ALA A 278 13.69 14.72 -24.72
CA ALA A 278 12.78 15.09 -25.81
C ALA A 278 11.30 15.07 -25.37
N PHE A 279 10.97 14.31 -24.33
CA PHE A 279 9.61 14.25 -23.77
C PHE A 279 9.35 15.32 -22.70
N ASN A 280 10.37 16.07 -22.28
CA ASN A 280 10.23 17.11 -21.27
C ASN A 280 9.43 18.30 -21.82
N GLY A 281 8.49 18.79 -21.04
CA GLY A 281 7.66 19.93 -21.43
C GLY A 281 6.46 19.58 -22.30
N GLU A 282 6.21 18.30 -22.61
CA GLU A 282 5.03 17.90 -23.38
C GLU A 282 3.73 18.05 -22.58
N PHE A 283 2.70 18.62 -23.20
CA PHE A 283 1.37 18.69 -22.59
C PHE A 283 0.63 17.37 -22.72
N LEU A 284 0.05 16.91 -21.61
CA LEU A 284 -0.60 15.61 -21.49
C LEU A 284 -2.12 15.78 -21.60
N PRO A 285 -2.76 15.27 -22.68
CA PRO A 285 -4.19 15.50 -22.90
C PRO A 285 -5.09 14.76 -21.89
N ALA A 286 -4.57 13.74 -21.20
CA ALA A 286 -5.35 12.91 -20.28
C ALA A 286 -5.28 13.39 -18.81
N THR A 287 -4.27 14.18 -18.44
CA THR A 287 -4.10 14.72 -17.09
C THR A 287 -4.31 16.23 -17.11
N LYS A 288 -5.26 16.69 -16.30
CA LYS A 288 -5.60 18.11 -16.16
C LYS A 288 -4.96 18.66 -14.89
N GLU A 289 -4.48 19.88 -14.97
CA GLU A 289 -3.89 20.58 -13.84
C GLU A 289 -4.87 20.63 -12.67
N LYS A 290 -4.43 20.16 -11.50
CA LYS A 290 -5.27 20.18 -10.31
C LYS A 290 -5.49 21.61 -9.87
N PHE A 291 -6.75 22.05 -9.85
CA PHE A 291 -7.12 23.34 -9.26
C PHE A 291 -6.56 23.44 -7.82
N PRO A 292 -5.81 24.50 -7.48
CA PRO A 292 -5.18 24.62 -6.17
C PRO A 292 -6.18 24.45 -5.03
N THR A 293 -5.80 23.75 -3.97
CA THR A 293 -6.70 23.38 -2.87
C THR A 293 -7.34 24.60 -2.21
N HIS A 294 -6.57 25.69 -2.03
CA HIS A 294 -7.10 26.95 -1.49
C HIS A 294 -8.17 27.57 -2.38
N SER A 295 -7.95 27.56 -3.69
CA SER A 295 -8.92 28.06 -4.67
C SER A 295 -10.19 27.19 -4.70
N LYS A 296 -10.06 25.86 -4.61
CA LYS A 296 -11.22 24.94 -4.44
C LYS A 296 -12.01 25.26 -3.18
N ALA A 297 -11.34 25.45 -2.05
CA ALA A 297 -11.98 25.74 -0.77
C ALA A 297 -12.71 27.09 -0.77
N ALA A 298 -12.09 28.12 -1.37
CA ALA A 298 -12.71 29.43 -1.55
C ALA A 298 -13.99 29.35 -2.40
N MET A 299 -13.95 28.58 -3.49
CA MET A 299 -15.12 28.35 -4.35
C MET A 299 -16.25 27.62 -3.61
N LEU A 300 -15.93 26.54 -2.89
CA LEU A 300 -16.91 25.81 -2.09
C LEU A 300 -17.53 26.68 -0.99
N SER A 301 -16.75 27.58 -0.38
CA SER A 301 -17.24 28.55 0.61
C SER A 301 -18.21 29.56 -0.02
N ALA A 302 -17.89 30.09 -1.21
CA ALA A 302 -18.78 30.99 -1.95
C ALA A 302 -20.10 30.31 -2.36
N VAL A 303 -20.04 29.04 -2.81
CA VAL A 303 -21.24 28.26 -3.16
C VAL A 303 -22.08 27.93 -1.92
N ARG A 304 -21.46 27.48 -0.83
CA ARG A 304 -22.18 27.15 0.43
C ARG A 304 -22.82 28.37 1.08
N SER A 305 -22.12 29.50 1.11
CA SER A 305 -22.69 30.76 1.63
C SER A 305 -23.88 31.23 0.80
N GLY A 306 -23.86 31.00 -0.51
CA GLY A 306 -24.97 31.22 -1.42
C GLY A 306 -26.21 30.35 -1.19
N TRP A 307 -26.03 29.10 -0.77
CA TRP A 307 -27.11 28.11 -0.60
C TRP A 307 -27.85 28.27 0.74
N ASN A 308 -27.19 28.76 1.79
CA ASN A 308 -27.81 29.08 3.09
C ASN A 308 -28.68 30.34 2.98
N SER A 309 -29.88 30.14 2.42
CA SER A 309 -30.91 31.11 2.04
C SER A 309 -31.49 31.95 3.19
N ASN A 310 -31.06 31.71 4.43
CA ASN A 310 -31.52 32.44 5.62
C ASN A 310 -30.59 33.59 6.04
N SER A 311 -29.46 33.82 5.36
CA SER A 311 -28.53 34.91 5.69
C SER A 311 -28.59 36.06 4.68
N SER A 312 -29.09 37.20 5.17
CA SER A 312 -29.30 38.46 4.47
C SER A 312 -28.05 39.03 3.78
N ARG A 313 -28.20 39.50 2.53
CA ARG A 313 -27.31 40.37 1.71
C ARG A 313 -25.85 39.93 1.43
N GLY A 314 -25.20 39.14 2.28
CA GLY A 314 -23.80 38.73 2.11
C GLY A 314 -23.60 37.60 1.09
N ALA A 315 -24.50 36.59 1.13
CA ALA A 315 -24.49 35.41 0.26
C ALA A 315 -24.63 35.74 -1.24
N VAL A 316 -25.57 36.63 -1.57
CA VAL A 316 -25.83 37.09 -2.95
C VAL A 316 -24.65 37.86 -3.53
N ARG A 317 -23.90 38.62 -2.69
CA ARG A 317 -22.69 39.33 -3.12
C ARG A 317 -21.52 38.39 -3.41
N ALA A 318 -21.39 37.29 -2.68
CA ALA A 318 -20.30 36.32 -2.89
C ALA A 318 -20.51 35.52 -4.19
N LEU A 319 -21.75 35.05 -4.45
CA LEU A 319 -22.11 34.42 -5.73
C LEU A 319 -22.04 35.39 -6.90
N GLY A 320 -22.46 36.66 -6.71
CA GLY A 320 -22.35 37.70 -7.74
C GLY A 320 -20.92 38.06 -8.13
N ARG A 321 -19.90 37.66 -7.34
CA ARG A 321 -18.47 37.79 -7.68
C ARG A 321 -17.91 36.59 -8.44
N LEU A 322 -18.63 35.47 -8.50
CA LEU A 322 -18.36 34.38 -9.44
C LEU A 322 -19.09 34.70 -10.76
N ASP A 323 -18.72 35.82 -11.38
CA ASP A 323 -19.27 36.19 -12.68
C ASP A 323 -18.70 35.30 -13.79
N ALA A 324 -19.21 35.48 -15.01
CA ALA A 324 -18.80 34.69 -16.17
C ALA A 324 -17.28 34.77 -16.45
N SER A 325 -16.61 35.85 -16.05
CA SER A 325 -15.16 36.00 -16.25
C SER A 325 -14.37 35.13 -15.28
N VAL A 326 -14.75 35.11 -14.00
CA VAL A 326 -14.11 34.27 -12.98
C VAL A 326 -14.40 32.79 -13.25
N LEU A 327 -15.63 32.44 -13.62
CA LEU A 327 -15.98 31.09 -14.04
C LEU A 327 -15.20 30.69 -15.30
N GLY A 328 -15.07 31.60 -16.27
CA GLY A 328 -14.24 31.41 -17.47
C GLY A 328 -12.80 31.07 -17.11
N LEU A 329 -12.16 31.84 -16.22
CA LEU A 329 -10.81 31.56 -15.74
C LEU A 329 -10.70 30.21 -15.02
N ILE A 330 -11.69 29.84 -14.20
CA ILE A 330 -11.73 28.53 -13.53
C ILE A 330 -11.85 27.40 -14.54
N PHE A 331 -12.72 27.52 -15.56
CA PHE A 331 -12.88 26.51 -16.59
C PHE A 331 -11.64 26.40 -17.48
N THR A 332 -11.03 27.54 -17.85
CA THR A 332 -9.76 27.57 -18.58
C THR A 332 -8.68 26.87 -17.78
N PHE A 333 -8.51 27.18 -16.50
CA PHE A 333 -7.55 26.50 -15.64
C PHE A 333 -7.87 25.01 -15.50
N ALA A 334 -9.12 24.64 -15.23
CA ALA A 334 -9.54 23.24 -15.12
C ALA A 334 -9.42 22.47 -16.44
N SER A 335 -9.23 23.17 -17.56
CA SER A 335 -8.94 22.60 -18.87
C SER A 335 -7.45 22.57 -19.22
N THR A 336 -6.58 23.19 -18.40
CA THR A 336 -5.12 23.20 -18.63
C THR A 336 -4.59 21.78 -18.52
N PRO A 337 -3.97 21.22 -19.57
CA PRO A 337 -3.31 19.92 -19.49
C PRO A 337 -2.04 20.03 -18.65
N GLU A 338 -1.73 19.00 -17.87
CA GLU A 338 -0.47 18.94 -17.12
C GLU A 338 0.71 18.81 -18.09
N GLN A 339 1.82 19.46 -17.74
CA GLN A 339 3.04 19.40 -18.53
C GLN A 339 3.98 18.34 -17.94
N ARG A 340 4.51 17.46 -18.79
CA ARG A 340 5.47 16.44 -18.37
C ARG A 340 6.78 17.09 -17.91
N LEU A 341 7.25 16.67 -16.75
CA LEU A 341 8.54 17.03 -16.18
C LEU A 341 9.47 15.81 -16.16
N ILE A 342 10.58 15.91 -16.89
CA ILE A 342 11.67 14.94 -16.88
C ILE A 342 12.87 15.57 -16.17
N ARG A 343 13.29 15.01 -15.04
CA ARG A 343 14.51 15.42 -14.32
C ARG A 343 15.56 14.32 -14.44
N LEU A 344 16.71 14.65 -15.03
CA LEU A 344 17.86 13.77 -15.23
C LEU A 344 19.07 14.47 -14.62
N ASN A 345 19.36 14.18 -13.35
CA ASN A 345 20.49 14.82 -12.66
C ASN A 345 21.82 14.19 -13.07
#